data_AF-A0A327N1X7-F1
#
_entry.id   AF-A0A327N1X7-F1
#
_cell.length_a   1.000
_cell.length_b   1.000
_cell.length_c   1.000
_cell.angle_alpha   90.00
_cell.angle_beta   90.00
_cell.angle_gamma   90.00
#
_symmetry.space_group_name_H-M   'P 1'
#
loop_
_entity.id
_entity.type
_entity.pdbx_description
1 polymer ?
#
loop_
_entity_poly.entity_id
_entity_poly.type
_entity_poly.pdbx_seq_one_letter_code
_entity_poly.pdbx_strand_id
1 'polypeptide(L)'
;MSIGLKNIIKAALLIFTVWLAQFLEHETLTALIFTAVFSCGAYFAVRNRKSISSFAKKWPSSLAYTAFIFYMCKILAEKTINATTGIEVENIRYASTIGGFILSVPISLLVISICMLVRWQIKELFGVRMCESAEEHVPGLKIFFIGTLMGAGMLASSQVDPLIRYAVLADASKVTTCGPVENDVVYIRKNPETCSMIHVNLRKGIYDFTDVPLKSN
;
A
#
# COMPACT_ATOMS: atom_id res chain seq x y z
N MET A 1 2.62 -9.75 -46.57
CA MET A 1 2.85 -10.85 -45.59
C MET A 1 1.49 -11.31 -45.08
N SER A 2 1.05 -12.50 -45.51
CA SER A 2 -0.30 -13.05 -45.29
C SER A 2 -0.68 -13.08 -43.80
N ILE A 3 -1.95 -12.75 -43.50
CA ILE A 3 -2.55 -12.77 -42.16
C ILE A 3 -2.33 -14.13 -41.46
N GLY A 4 -2.24 -15.23 -42.22
CA GLY A 4 -1.96 -16.57 -41.70
C GLY A 4 -0.55 -16.71 -41.10
N LEU A 5 0.47 -16.13 -41.73
CA LEU A 5 1.86 -16.26 -41.27
C LEU A 5 2.08 -15.55 -39.93
N LYS A 6 1.45 -14.39 -39.73
CA LYS A 6 1.53 -13.65 -38.45
C LYS A 6 0.91 -14.42 -37.29
N ASN A 7 -0.18 -15.15 -37.54
CA ASN A 7 -0.86 -15.93 -36.51
C ASN A 7 -0.09 -17.22 -36.17
N ILE A 8 0.51 -17.87 -37.18
CA ILE A 8 1.38 -19.04 -36.96
C ILE A 8 2.62 -18.66 -36.15
N ILE A 9 3.27 -17.53 -36.47
CA ILE A 9 4.42 -17.04 -35.70
C ILE A 9 4.03 -16.75 -34.24
N LYS A 10 2.87 -16.11 -34.00
CA LYS A 10 2.38 -15.87 -32.63
C LYS A 10 2.12 -17.17 -31.87
N ALA A 11 1.50 -18.16 -32.52
CA ALA A 11 1.22 -19.46 -31.91
C ALA A 11 2.51 -20.21 -31.58
N ALA A 12 3.48 -20.24 -32.50
CA ALA A 12 4.79 -20.84 -32.27
C ALA A 12 5.54 -20.14 -31.13
N LEU A 13 5.48 -18.80 -31.06
CA LEU A 13 6.08 -18.03 -29.97
C LEU A 13 5.42 -18.37 -28.62
N LEU A 14 4.10 -18.48 -28.57
CA LEU A 14 3.36 -18.86 -27.34
C LEU A 14 3.73 -20.27 -26.88
N ILE A 15 3.74 -21.24 -27.79
CA ILE A 15 4.12 -22.62 -27.48
C ILE A 15 5.57 -22.68 -26.98
N PHE A 16 6.48 -21.94 -27.63
CA PHE A 16 7.86 -21.85 -27.21
C PHE A 16 8.02 -21.20 -25.82
N THR A 17 7.26 -20.15 -25.51
CA THR A 17 7.29 -19.53 -24.19
C THR A 17 6.76 -20.43 -23.08
N VAL A 18 5.70 -21.20 -23.35
CA VAL A 18 5.15 -22.18 -22.39
C VAL A 18 6.12 -23.34 -22.19
N TRP A 19 6.77 -23.80 -23.27
CA TRP A 19 7.81 -24.83 -23.20
C TRP A 19 9.03 -24.36 -22.41
N LEU A 20 9.53 -23.15 -22.66
CA LEU A 20 10.65 -22.55 -21.92
C LEU A 20 10.32 -22.39 -20.43
N ALA A 21 9.08 -22.06 -20.10
CA ALA A 21 8.62 -21.91 -18.72
C ALA A 21 8.69 -23.21 -17.89
N GLN A 22 8.65 -24.38 -18.54
CA GLN A 22 8.77 -25.68 -17.85
C GLN A 22 10.21 -26.01 -17.42
N PHE A 23 11.21 -25.37 -18.03
CA PHE A 23 12.63 -25.59 -17.71
C PHE A 23 13.20 -24.55 -16.75
N LEU A 24 12.40 -23.55 -16.36
CA LEU A 24 12.78 -22.52 -15.41
C LEU A 24 12.38 -22.92 -14.00
N GLU A 25 13.29 -22.74 -13.05
CA GLU A 25 12.96 -22.84 -11.63
C GLU A 25 11.84 -21.87 -11.27
N HIS A 26 10.99 -22.28 -10.32
CA HIS A 26 9.77 -21.54 -9.98
C HIS A 26 10.06 -20.11 -9.50
N GLU A 27 11.17 -19.88 -8.82
CA GLU A 27 11.61 -18.55 -8.37
C GLU A 27 12.00 -17.66 -9.55
N THR A 28 12.81 -18.20 -10.47
CA THR A 28 13.27 -17.49 -11.68
C THR A 28 12.11 -17.15 -12.61
N LEU A 29 11.16 -18.07 -12.77
CA LEU A 29 9.93 -17.85 -13.53
C LEU A 29 9.09 -16.72 -12.91
N THR A 30 8.92 -16.74 -11.60
CA THR A 30 8.19 -15.70 -10.85
C THR A 30 8.86 -14.34 -11.03
N ALA A 31 10.19 -14.27 -10.90
CA ALA A 31 10.96 -13.05 -11.09
C ALA A 31 10.82 -12.49 -12.52
N LEU A 32 10.85 -13.35 -13.54
CA LEU A 32 10.64 -12.95 -14.94
C LEU A 32 9.23 -12.42 -15.17
N ILE A 33 8.20 -13.07 -14.64
CA ILE A 33 6.81 -12.62 -14.75
C ILE A 33 6.65 -11.26 -14.10
N PHE A 34 7.14 -11.08 -12.86
CA PHE A 34 7.08 -9.79 -12.20
C PHE A 34 7.82 -8.71 -12.99
N THR A 35 9.05 -8.98 -13.43
CA THR A 35 9.86 -8.04 -14.21
C THR A 35 9.14 -7.61 -15.50
N ALA A 36 8.53 -8.56 -16.22
CA ALA A 36 7.76 -8.28 -17.41
C ALA A 36 6.51 -7.44 -17.10
N VAL A 37 5.74 -7.79 -16.06
CA VAL A 37 4.54 -7.06 -15.66
C VAL A 37 4.88 -5.62 -15.27
N PHE A 38 5.89 -5.43 -14.41
CA PHE A 38 6.33 -4.10 -13.97
C PHE A 38 6.90 -3.27 -15.14
N SER A 39 7.68 -3.87 -16.04
CA SER A 39 8.25 -3.17 -17.19
C SER A 39 7.17 -2.73 -18.18
N CYS A 40 6.25 -3.63 -18.54
CA CYS A 40 5.13 -3.32 -19.42
C CYS A 40 4.17 -2.29 -18.81
N GLY A 41 3.88 -2.41 -17.50
CA GLY A 41 3.07 -1.44 -16.78
C GLY A 41 3.73 -0.06 -16.70
N ALA A 42 5.04 -0.01 -16.44
CA ALA A 42 5.81 1.24 -16.46
C ALA A 42 5.80 1.90 -17.84
N TYR A 43 5.98 1.12 -18.92
CA TYR A 43 5.88 1.64 -20.28
C TYR A 43 4.49 2.23 -20.57
N PHE A 44 3.42 1.53 -20.19
CA PHE A 44 2.06 2.06 -20.29
C PHE A 44 1.89 3.35 -19.48
N ALA A 45 2.43 3.40 -18.26
CA ALA A 45 2.35 4.57 -17.39
C ALA A 45 3.05 5.80 -18.00
N VAL A 46 4.24 5.61 -18.58
CA VAL A 46 4.99 6.68 -19.25
C VAL A 46 4.22 7.22 -20.45
N ARG A 47 3.66 6.33 -21.27
CA ARG A 47 2.86 6.71 -22.45
C ARG A 47 1.58 7.45 -22.08
N ASN A 48 0.94 7.08 -20.97
CA ASN A 48 -0.31 7.66 -20.50
C ASN A 48 -0.13 8.67 -19.35
N ARG A 49 1.09 9.20 -19.15
CA ARG A 49 1.46 10.02 -17.97
C ARG A 49 0.54 11.21 -17.73
N LYS A 50 0.03 11.85 -18.80
CA LYS A 50 -0.86 13.02 -18.69
C LYS A 50 -2.21 12.63 -18.07
N SER A 51 -2.78 11.53 -18.54
CA SER A 51 -4.05 10.99 -18.02
C SER A 51 -3.88 10.51 -16.57
N ILE A 52 -2.82 9.74 -16.31
CA ILE A 52 -2.52 9.23 -14.97
C ILE A 52 -2.24 10.37 -13.98
N SER A 53 -1.47 11.38 -14.37
CA SER A 53 -1.18 12.54 -13.50
C SER A 53 -2.44 13.35 -13.19
N SER A 54 -3.32 13.55 -14.17
CA SER A 54 -4.62 14.20 -13.96
C SER A 54 -5.48 13.43 -12.95
N PHE A 55 -5.52 12.10 -13.08
CA PHE A 55 -6.21 11.23 -12.14
C PHE A 55 -5.58 11.29 -10.74
N ALA A 56 -4.26 11.16 -10.63
CA ALA A 56 -3.53 11.16 -9.37
C ALA A 56 -3.69 12.49 -8.60
N LYS A 57 -3.80 13.62 -9.30
CA LYS A 57 -4.09 14.92 -8.65
C LYS A 57 -5.51 15.01 -8.10
N LYS A 58 -6.48 14.38 -8.78
CA LYS A 58 -7.90 14.39 -8.39
C LYS A 58 -8.25 13.32 -7.36
N TRP A 59 -7.47 12.25 -7.29
CA TRP A 59 -7.75 11.11 -6.41
C TRP A 59 -7.79 11.49 -4.93
N PRO A 60 -6.78 12.18 -4.34
CA PRO A 60 -6.81 12.57 -2.93
C PRO A 60 -7.92 13.57 -2.59
N SER A 61 -8.33 14.39 -3.55
CA SER A 61 -9.42 15.36 -3.40
C SER A 61 -10.82 14.74 -3.55
N SER A 62 -10.91 13.45 -3.91
CA SER A 62 -12.20 12.79 -4.08
C SER A 62 -12.83 12.44 -2.75
N LEU A 63 -14.16 12.55 -2.66
CA LEU A 63 -14.94 12.15 -1.47
C LEU A 63 -14.70 10.68 -1.12
N ALA A 64 -14.55 9.82 -2.13
CA ALA A 64 -14.22 8.41 -1.93
C ALA A 64 -12.87 8.22 -1.21
N TYR A 65 -11.86 9.03 -1.54
CA TYR A 65 -10.58 8.96 -0.85
C TYR A 65 -10.68 9.47 0.60
N THR A 66 -11.22 10.68 0.79
CA THR A 66 -11.21 11.35 2.10
C THR A 66 -12.17 10.71 3.10
N ALA A 67 -13.37 10.31 2.68
CA ALA A 67 -14.39 9.78 3.57
C ALA A 67 -14.31 8.26 3.74
N PHE A 68 -13.97 7.51 2.69
CA PHE A 68 -13.99 6.05 2.75
C PHE A 68 -12.59 5.46 2.97
N ILE A 69 -11.65 5.74 2.08
CA ILE A 69 -10.30 5.13 2.16
C ILE A 69 -9.59 5.57 3.43
N PHE A 70 -9.47 6.89 3.65
CA PHE A 70 -8.73 7.41 4.80
C PHE A 70 -9.36 6.99 6.14
N TYR A 71 -10.70 7.05 6.25
CA TYR A 71 -11.42 6.64 7.45
C TYR A 71 -11.23 5.15 7.78
N MET A 72 -11.36 4.27 6.77
CA MET A 72 -11.13 2.84 6.95
C MET A 72 -9.67 2.56 7.33
N CYS A 73 -8.71 3.26 6.71
CA CYS A 73 -7.30 3.13 7.04
C CYS A 73 -6.98 3.61 8.46
N LYS A 74 -7.63 4.66 8.95
CA LYS A 74 -7.52 5.11 10.34
C LYS A 74 -8.00 4.03 11.31
N ILE A 75 -9.16 3.44 11.07
CA ILE A 75 -9.69 2.35 11.92
C ILE A 75 -8.77 1.13 11.90
N LEU A 76 -8.25 0.77 10.72
CA LEU A 76 -7.28 -0.33 10.60
C LEU A 76 -6.01 -0.02 11.39
N ALA A 77 -5.48 1.21 11.29
CA ALA A 77 -4.31 1.63 12.06
C ALA A 77 -4.56 1.58 13.57
N GLU A 78 -5.73 2.04 14.06
CA GLU A 78 -6.12 1.93 15.47
C GLU A 78 -6.09 0.48 15.96
N LYS A 79 -6.70 -0.43 15.18
CA LYS A 79 -6.72 -1.87 15.52
C LYS A 79 -5.33 -2.49 15.49
N THR A 80 -4.51 -2.15 14.48
CA THR A 80 -3.14 -2.67 14.35
C THR A 80 -2.25 -2.16 15.49
N ILE A 81 -2.34 -0.88 15.86
CA ILE A 81 -1.58 -0.33 16.98
C ILE A 81 -2.01 -0.99 18.29
N ASN A 82 -3.31 -1.07 18.56
CA ASN A 82 -3.82 -1.72 19.77
C ASN A 82 -3.38 -3.19 19.84
N ALA A 83 -3.50 -3.96 18.75
CA ALA A 83 -3.09 -5.36 18.72
C ALA A 83 -1.58 -5.58 18.90
N THR A 84 -0.74 -4.65 18.42
CA THR A 84 0.72 -4.80 18.47
C THR A 84 1.36 -4.21 19.72
N THR A 85 0.78 -3.17 20.29
CA THR A 85 1.35 -2.46 21.44
C THR A 85 0.53 -2.61 22.71
N GLY A 86 -0.76 -2.89 22.62
CA GLY A 86 -1.69 -2.96 23.76
C GLY A 86 -2.13 -1.60 24.30
N ILE A 87 -1.97 -0.53 23.52
CA ILE A 87 -2.39 0.84 23.89
C ILE A 87 -3.86 1.04 23.50
N GLU A 88 -4.67 1.57 24.42
CA GLU A 88 -6.07 1.91 24.16
C GLU A 88 -6.23 2.98 23.08
N VAL A 89 -7.29 2.84 22.29
CA VAL A 89 -7.55 3.70 21.12
C VAL A 89 -7.71 5.18 21.49
N GLU A 90 -8.17 5.46 22.72
CA GLU A 90 -8.35 6.82 23.25
C GLU A 90 -7.02 7.58 23.41
N ASN A 91 -5.91 6.85 23.59
CA ASN A 91 -4.58 7.41 23.85
C ASN A 91 -3.72 7.56 22.57
N ILE A 92 -4.22 7.17 21.38
CA ILE A 92 -3.46 7.12 20.12
C ILE A 92 -4.07 7.97 19.00
N ARG A 93 -4.40 9.23 19.31
CA ARG A 93 -5.14 10.10 18.40
C ARG A 93 -4.32 10.56 17.18
N TYR A 94 -3.05 10.89 17.38
CA TYR A 94 -2.16 11.32 16.28
C TYR A 94 -1.54 10.14 15.54
N ALA A 95 -1.17 9.08 16.25
CA ALA A 95 -0.61 7.84 15.73
C ALA A 95 -1.59 7.12 14.80
N SER A 96 -2.88 7.05 15.16
CA SER A 96 -3.93 6.50 14.28
C SER A 96 -4.09 7.28 12.98
N THR A 97 -3.98 8.61 13.05
CA THR A 97 -4.11 9.50 11.89
C THR A 97 -2.90 9.35 10.96
N ILE A 98 -1.68 9.30 11.51
CA ILE A 98 -0.43 9.11 10.76
C ILE A 98 -0.38 7.70 10.17
N GLY A 99 -0.67 6.68 10.97
CA GLY A 99 -0.74 5.29 10.52
C GLY A 99 -1.80 5.10 9.44
N GLY A 100 -2.98 5.71 9.60
CA GLY A 100 -4.04 5.70 8.60
C GLY A 100 -3.62 6.39 7.30
N PHE A 101 -2.87 7.50 7.37
CA PHE A 101 -2.30 8.16 6.19
C PHE A 101 -1.30 7.27 5.46
N ILE A 102 -0.36 6.65 6.19
CA ILE A 102 0.63 5.73 5.60
C ILE A 102 -0.07 4.55 4.92
N LEU A 103 -1.07 3.94 5.58
CA LEU A 103 -1.83 2.79 5.07
C LEU A 103 -2.77 3.18 3.91
N SER A 104 -3.17 4.45 3.81
CA SER A 104 -4.07 4.92 2.75
C SER A 104 -3.46 4.84 1.35
N VAL A 105 -2.13 4.95 1.23
CA VAL A 105 -1.43 4.87 -0.06
C VAL A 105 -1.52 3.46 -0.66
N PRO A 106 -1.06 2.38 -0.01
CA PRO A 106 -1.17 1.04 -0.57
C PRO A 106 -2.63 0.59 -0.76
N ILE A 107 -3.53 0.90 0.18
CA ILE A 107 -4.94 0.56 0.03
C ILE A 107 -5.57 1.31 -1.15
N SER A 108 -5.23 2.58 -1.36
CA SER A 108 -5.67 3.32 -2.55
C SER A 108 -5.21 2.65 -3.83
N LEU A 109 -3.95 2.23 -3.92
CA LEU A 109 -3.43 1.55 -5.11
C LEU A 109 -4.20 0.25 -5.39
N LEU A 110 -4.50 -0.55 -4.37
CA LEU A 110 -5.30 -1.76 -4.50
C LEU A 110 -6.73 -1.46 -4.96
N VAL A 111 -7.39 -0.47 -4.34
CA VAL A 111 -8.77 -0.09 -4.71
C VAL A 111 -8.83 0.45 -6.14
N ILE A 112 -7.90 1.32 -6.53
CA ILE A 112 -7.80 1.82 -7.91
C ILE A 112 -7.62 0.63 -8.88
N SER A 113 -6.73 -0.31 -8.55
CA SER A 113 -6.46 -1.48 -9.39
C SER A 113 -7.71 -2.33 -9.58
N ILE A 114 -8.44 -2.62 -8.50
CA ILE A 114 -9.69 -3.38 -8.54
C ILE A 114 -10.75 -2.64 -9.36
N CYS A 115 -10.92 -1.34 -9.14
CA CYS A 115 -11.87 -0.54 -9.92
C CYS A 115 -11.52 -0.53 -11.42
N MET A 116 -10.23 -0.42 -11.76
CA MET A 116 -9.78 -0.50 -13.15
C MET A 116 -10.01 -1.88 -13.77
N LEU A 117 -9.77 -2.95 -13.00
CA LEU A 117 -9.99 -4.34 -13.43
C LEU A 117 -11.47 -4.61 -13.68
N VAL A 118 -12.35 -4.24 -12.74
CA VAL A 118 -13.80 -4.39 -12.88
C VAL A 118 -14.32 -3.62 -14.10
N ARG A 119 -13.88 -2.37 -14.28
CA ARG A 119 -14.26 -1.57 -15.47
C ARG A 119 -13.77 -2.19 -16.78
N TRP A 120 -12.58 -2.77 -16.77
CA TRP A 120 -12.02 -3.44 -17.95
C TRP A 120 -12.83 -4.70 -18.29
N GLN A 121 -13.12 -5.55 -17.30
CA GLN A 121 -13.95 -6.74 -17.47
C GLN A 121 -15.37 -6.41 -17.94
N ILE A 122 -16.03 -5.40 -17.34
CA ILE A 122 -17.38 -4.99 -17.77
C ILE A 122 -17.38 -4.51 -19.23
N LYS A 123 -16.36 -3.75 -19.64
CA LYS A 123 -16.22 -3.29 -21.03
C LYS A 123 -16.05 -4.47 -22.00
N GLU A 124 -15.29 -5.48 -21.61
CA GLU A 124 -14.99 -6.64 -22.46
C GLU A 124 -16.16 -7.63 -22.53
N LEU A 125 -16.84 -7.89 -21.42
CA LEU A 125 -18.00 -8.78 -21.37
C LEU A 125 -19.28 -8.15 -21.94
N PHE A 126 -19.57 -6.89 -21.62
CA PHE A 126 -20.86 -6.26 -21.95
C PHE A 126 -20.78 -5.27 -23.12
N GLY A 127 -19.58 -4.99 -23.64
CA GLY A 127 -19.39 -4.01 -24.72
C GLY A 127 -19.74 -2.56 -24.35
N VAL A 128 -20.08 -2.30 -23.07
CA VAL A 128 -20.51 -0.99 -22.59
C VAL A 128 -19.30 -0.07 -22.43
N ARG A 129 -19.27 1.04 -23.19
CA ARG A 129 -18.34 2.14 -22.95
C ARG A 129 -18.78 2.92 -21.71
N MET A 130 -18.34 2.50 -20.54
CA MET A 130 -18.50 3.24 -19.29
C MET A 130 -17.60 4.49 -19.29
N CYS A 131 -18.17 5.65 -19.58
CA CYS A 131 -17.54 6.98 -19.71
C CYS A 131 -16.40 7.05 -20.75
N GLU A 132 -16.37 8.12 -21.55
CA GLU A 132 -15.24 8.42 -22.43
C GLU A 132 -13.97 8.67 -21.59
N SER A 133 -13.17 7.61 -21.42
CA SER A 133 -11.80 7.73 -20.94
C SER A 133 -11.00 8.47 -22.01
N ALA A 134 -10.22 9.47 -21.60
CA ALA A 134 -9.24 10.14 -22.46
C ALA A 134 -8.46 9.11 -23.29
N GLU A 135 -8.20 9.41 -24.58
CA GLU A 135 -7.57 8.49 -25.52
C GLU A 135 -6.36 7.75 -24.91
N GLU A 136 -6.56 6.47 -24.63
CA GLU A 136 -5.54 5.61 -24.02
C GLU A 136 -4.52 5.23 -25.10
N HIS A 137 -3.26 5.55 -24.85
CA HIS A 137 -2.17 5.14 -25.70
C HIS A 137 -1.80 3.69 -25.35
N VAL A 138 -1.89 2.78 -26.32
CA VAL A 138 -1.57 1.34 -26.18
C VAL A 138 -2.52 0.60 -25.19
N PRO A 139 -3.83 0.49 -25.48
CA PRO A 139 -4.82 -0.09 -24.56
C PRO A 139 -4.54 -1.57 -24.22
N GLY A 140 -3.83 -2.30 -25.07
CA GLY A 140 -3.45 -3.70 -24.83
C GLY A 140 -2.51 -3.91 -23.63
N LEU A 141 -1.81 -2.86 -23.16
CA LEU A 141 -0.92 -2.95 -22.00
C LEU A 141 -1.60 -2.57 -20.68
N LYS A 142 -2.89 -2.22 -20.71
CA LYS A 142 -3.64 -1.78 -19.52
C LYS A 142 -3.69 -2.84 -18.42
N ILE A 143 -3.77 -4.12 -18.77
CA ILE A 143 -3.78 -5.21 -17.79
C ILE A 143 -2.46 -5.31 -17.02
N PHE A 144 -1.32 -5.06 -17.69
CA PHE A 144 0.00 -5.03 -17.04
C PHE A 144 0.14 -3.83 -16.11
N PHE A 145 -0.45 -2.69 -16.47
CA PHE A 145 -0.51 -1.52 -15.60
C PHE A 145 -1.37 -1.77 -14.34
N ILE A 146 -2.52 -2.41 -14.49
CA ILE A 146 -3.37 -2.82 -13.36
C ILE A 146 -2.60 -3.80 -12.45
N GLY A 147 -1.94 -4.80 -13.03
CA GLY A 147 -1.10 -5.75 -12.30
C GLY A 147 0.05 -5.07 -11.56
N THR A 148 0.67 -4.05 -12.18
CA THR A 148 1.73 -3.24 -11.56
C THR A 148 1.23 -2.46 -10.35
N LEU A 149 0.07 -1.79 -10.46
CA LEU A 149 -0.52 -1.06 -9.33
C LEU A 149 -0.91 -2.01 -8.19
N MET A 150 -1.46 -3.18 -8.52
CA MET A 150 -1.85 -4.17 -7.53
C MET A 150 -0.62 -4.76 -6.82
N GLY A 151 0.41 -5.14 -7.57
CA GLY A 151 1.68 -5.63 -7.03
C GLY A 151 2.38 -4.58 -6.17
N ALA A 152 2.44 -3.33 -6.64
CA ALA A 152 3.00 -2.22 -5.86
C ALA A 152 2.21 -1.98 -4.56
N GLY A 153 0.88 -2.05 -4.60
CA GLY A 153 0.02 -1.95 -3.42
C GLY A 153 0.30 -3.06 -2.41
N MET A 154 0.42 -4.32 -2.86
CA MET A 154 0.74 -5.46 -1.98
C MET A 154 2.14 -5.37 -1.37
N LEU A 155 3.15 -5.01 -2.16
CA LEU A 155 4.52 -4.83 -1.68
C LEU A 155 4.63 -3.65 -0.70
N ALA A 156 3.90 -2.56 -0.95
CA ALA A 156 3.87 -1.44 -0.02
C ALA A 156 3.16 -1.83 1.29
N SER A 157 2.05 -2.56 1.24
CA SER A 157 1.34 -3.02 2.45
C SER A 157 2.23 -3.84 3.38
N SER A 158 3.08 -4.75 2.86
CA SER A 158 3.95 -5.58 3.69
C SER A 158 5.05 -4.80 4.42
N GLN A 159 5.39 -3.60 3.93
CA GLN A 159 6.38 -2.72 4.55
C GLN A 159 5.78 -1.74 5.56
N VAL A 160 4.45 -1.60 5.61
CA VAL A 160 3.78 -0.59 6.44
C VAL A 160 3.62 -1.04 7.89
N ASP A 161 3.46 -2.34 8.15
CA ASP A 161 3.32 -2.89 9.51
C ASP A 161 4.42 -2.45 10.51
N PRO A 162 5.73 -2.53 10.19
CA PRO A 162 6.77 -2.01 11.08
C PRO A 162 6.72 -0.49 11.21
N LEU A 163 6.23 0.23 10.19
CA LEU A 163 6.17 1.69 10.18
C LEU A 163 5.04 2.23 11.07
N ILE A 164 3.92 1.52 11.17
CA ILE A 164 2.79 1.87 12.03
C ILE A 164 3.20 1.89 13.51
N ARG A 165 4.11 1.02 13.93
CA ARG A 165 4.63 1.02 15.31
C ARG A 165 5.37 2.32 15.65
N TYR A 166 6.04 2.94 14.68
CA TYR A 166 6.69 4.23 14.88
C TYR A 166 5.71 5.39 14.93
N ALA A 167 4.51 5.25 14.38
CA ALA A 167 3.48 6.29 14.46
C ALA A 167 3.08 6.59 15.92
N VAL A 168 3.23 5.61 16.82
CA VAL A 168 2.96 5.72 18.27
C VAL A 168 3.80 6.83 18.92
N LEU A 169 4.99 7.12 18.38
CA LEU A 169 5.85 8.21 18.88
C LEU A 169 5.22 9.59 18.73
N ALA A 170 4.23 9.76 17.85
CA ALA A 170 3.55 11.03 17.67
C ALA A 170 2.63 11.39 18.85
N ASP A 171 2.14 10.40 19.59
CA ASP A 171 1.37 10.59 20.83
C ASP A 171 2.24 10.46 22.09
N ALA A 172 3.50 10.03 21.95
CA ALA A 172 4.41 9.92 23.07
C ALA A 172 4.92 11.30 23.51
N SER A 173 5.04 11.52 24.82
CA SER A 173 5.53 12.78 25.36
C SER A 173 6.62 12.58 26.41
N LYS A 174 7.54 13.55 26.50
CA LYS A 174 8.60 13.58 27.52
C LYS A 174 8.10 13.96 28.91
N VAL A 175 6.95 14.64 28.98
CA VAL A 175 6.36 15.16 30.22
C VAL A 175 4.99 14.50 30.38
N THR A 176 4.93 13.47 31.21
CA THR A 176 3.69 12.74 31.52
C THR A 176 3.57 12.50 33.03
N THR A 177 2.39 12.09 33.47
CA THR A 177 2.16 11.56 34.83
C THR A 177 2.79 10.18 35.05
N CYS A 178 3.39 9.57 34.03
CA CYS A 178 3.88 8.20 34.06
C CYS A 178 5.29 8.06 34.65
N GLY A 179 6.13 9.10 34.60
CA GLY A 179 7.54 8.99 34.97
C GLY A 179 8.29 10.31 35.01
N PRO A 180 9.53 10.31 35.55
CA PRO A 180 10.40 11.47 35.55
C PRO A 180 10.85 11.84 34.12
N VAL A 181 11.21 13.10 33.91
CA VAL A 181 11.72 13.57 32.62
C VAL A 181 13.17 13.11 32.47
N GLU A 182 13.41 12.10 31.63
CA GLU A 182 14.73 11.56 31.31
C GLU A 182 15.17 11.91 29.88
N ASN A 183 16.48 11.97 29.66
CA ASN A 183 17.03 12.15 28.31
C ASN A 183 16.84 10.83 27.52
N ASP A 184 16.41 10.95 26.26
CA ASP A 184 16.16 9.81 25.35
C ASP A 184 15.04 8.84 25.78
N VAL A 185 14.14 9.25 26.67
CA VAL A 185 12.96 8.48 27.07
C VAL A 185 11.69 9.28 26.76
N VAL A 186 10.69 8.61 26.19
CA VAL A 186 9.34 9.15 26.05
C VAL A 186 8.34 8.17 26.62
N TYR A 187 7.23 8.69 27.15
CA TYR A 187 6.19 7.88 27.74
C TYR A 187 4.90 8.00 26.94
N ILE A 188 4.14 6.92 26.88
CA ILE A 188 2.77 6.92 26.38
C ILE A 188 1.87 6.15 27.35
N ARG A 189 0.68 6.67 27.61
CA ARG A 189 -0.30 5.99 28.45
C ARG A 189 -0.91 4.83 27.66
N LYS A 190 -0.83 3.61 28.21
CA LYS A 190 -1.51 2.44 27.64
C LYS A 190 -2.98 2.48 28.03
N ASN A 191 -3.20 2.37 29.33
CA ASN A 191 -4.50 2.23 30.00
C ASN A 191 -4.56 3.19 31.20
N PRO A 192 -5.67 3.24 31.97
CA PRO A 192 -5.73 4.08 33.16
C PRO A 192 -4.63 3.79 34.19
N GLU A 193 -4.12 2.54 34.21
CA GLU A 193 -3.23 1.99 35.25
C GLU A 193 -1.77 1.75 34.78
N THR A 194 -1.51 1.78 33.47
CA THR A 194 -0.20 1.40 32.92
C THR A 194 0.27 2.39 31.86
N CYS A 195 1.59 2.61 31.81
CA CYS A 195 2.25 3.37 30.76
C CYS A 195 3.32 2.54 30.08
N SER A 196 3.57 2.80 28.80
CA SER A 196 4.74 2.30 28.12
C SER A 196 5.82 3.37 28.09
N MET A 197 6.99 2.99 28.58
CA MET A 197 8.23 3.73 28.44
C MET A 197 8.91 3.29 27.14
N ILE A 198 9.32 4.27 26.34
CA ILE A 198 9.96 4.06 25.06
C ILE A 198 11.33 4.73 25.12
N HIS A 199 12.38 3.91 25.03
CA HIS A 199 13.74 4.44 24.84
C HIS A 199 13.92 4.85 23.38
N VAL A 200 14.15 6.14 23.14
CA VAL A 200 14.27 6.72 21.81
C VAL A 200 15.74 6.94 21.48
N ASN A 201 16.40 5.93 20.92
CA ASN A 201 17.71 6.14 20.32
C ASN A 201 17.56 6.47 18.82
N LEU A 202 17.37 7.75 18.51
CA LEU A 202 17.16 8.27 17.15
C LEU A 202 18.22 7.81 16.13
N ARG A 203 19.46 7.53 16.58
CA ARG A 203 20.55 7.10 15.69
C ARG A 203 20.61 5.60 15.44
N LYS A 204 20.05 4.78 16.35
CA LYS A 204 20.07 3.32 16.23
C LYS A 204 18.74 2.73 15.75
N GLY A 205 17.65 3.51 15.77
CA GLY A 205 16.32 3.03 15.39
C GLY A 205 15.79 1.92 16.31
N ILE A 206 16.35 1.80 17.51
CA ILE A 206 15.94 0.81 18.52
C ILE A 206 14.95 1.52 19.45
N TYR A 207 13.77 0.94 19.56
CA TYR A 207 12.69 1.39 20.44
C TYR A 207 12.31 0.20 21.30
N ASP A 208 12.90 0.13 22.49
CA ASP A 208 12.51 -0.87 23.46
C ASP A 208 11.30 -0.34 24.22
N PHE A 209 10.19 -1.08 24.09
CA PHE A 209 8.96 -0.85 24.82
C PHE A 209 9.07 -1.57 26.15
N THR A 210 9.04 -0.80 27.24
CA THR A 210 9.00 -1.35 28.60
C THR A 210 7.74 -0.85 29.28
N ASP A 211 6.97 -1.77 29.84
CA ASP A 211 5.76 -1.40 30.57
C ASP A 211 6.12 -0.98 32.00
N VAL A 212 5.63 0.18 32.41
CA VAL A 212 5.88 0.79 33.72
C VAL A 212 4.52 1.07 34.38
N PRO A 213 4.33 0.68 35.65
CA PRO A 213 3.11 1.02 36.37
C PRO A 213 2.95 2.54 36.50
N LEU A 214 1.70 3.04 36.48
CA LEU A 214 1.45 4.44 36.76
C LEU A 214 1.98 4.78 38.16
N LYS A 215 2.77 5.85 38.32
CA LYS A 215 3.08 6.35 39.65
C LYS A 215 1.78 6.78 40.33
N SER A 216 1.43 6.12 41.43
CA SER A 216 0.50 6.68 42.40
C SER A 216 1.17 7.91 43.02
N ASN A 217 0.69 9.11 42.70
CA ASN A 217 0.97 10.27 43.54
C ASN A 217 0.31 10.08 44.91
#